data_AF-A0A955ZTY2-F1
#
_entry.id   AF-A0A955ZTY2-F1
#
_cell.length_a   1.000
_cell.length_b   1.000
_cell.length_c   1.000
_cell.angle_alpha   90.00
_cell.angle_beta   90.00
_cell.angle_gamma   90.00
#
_symmetry.space_group_name_H-M   'P 1'
#
loop_
_entity.id
_entity.type
_entity.pdbx_description
1 polymer ?
#
loop_
_entity_poly.entity_id
_entity_poly.type
_entity_poly.pdbx_seq_one_letter_code
_entity_poly.pdbx_strand_id
1 'polypeptide(L)'
;MLVSVASALGGLIAVPAVAQINPDEVRFSYDVSLVLDVPGGPYFDADEDVRILSGLTTSRDALGPLPSSVDVSAFHLESDGTHLFALDAATSLGPLPGLLVRSGDVVRWDGVAHSIVFDGRAAGLASGVRVDAVSRGPGGDLLLSFDVAVDLGGLVAADEDLVAWDGSVFSLFFDGSAEGVGRGLDVDAAHYFAAEDALWLSFDTSGTVASGAISFVDTDAVEWRVTDGTWIATLPGALAPGTDLDAIHAVTVPEPDGWGPLAAAALLLRGWVGPSTTKRRRGPSNGRIGT
;
A
#
# COMPACT_ATOMS: atom_id res chain seq x y z
N MET A 1 38.73 -43.43 -36.86
CA MET A 1 37.77 -42.32 -37.01
C MET A 1 37.28 -41.97 -35.61
N LEU A 2 37.97 -41.05 -34.95
CA LEU A 2 37.68 -40.62 -33.57
C LEU A 2 36.82 -39.35 -33.68
N VAL A 3 35.56 -39.44 -33.25
CA VAL A 3 34.66 -38.28 -33.16
C VAL A 3 34.96 -37.59 -31.84
N SER A 4 35.52 -36.38 -31.92
CA SER A 4 35.70 -35.49 -30.77
C SER A 4 34.34 -34.85 -30.45
N VAL A 5 33.81 -35.12 -29.26
CA VAL A 5 32.64 -34.41 -28.72
C VAL A 5 33.20 -33.18 -28.01
N ALA A 6 32.99 -32.00 -28.61
CA ALA A 6 33.27 -30.73 -27.98
C ALA A 6 32.20 -30.47 -26.91
N SER A 7 32.58 -30.57 -25.64
CA SER A 7 31.77 -30.08 -24.53
C SER A 7 31.71 -28.56 -24.59
N ALA A 8 30.57 -28.01 -25.02
CA ALA A 8 30.26 -26.61 -24.84
C ALA A 8 30.03 -26.37 -23.34
N LEU A 9 31.02 -25.81 -22.65
CA LEU A 9 30.81 -25.14 -21.37
C LEU A 9 29.96 -23.90 -21.65
N GLY A 10 28.64 -24.05 -21.54
CA GLY A 10 27.74 -22.91 -21.40
C GLY A 10 28.13 -22.17 -20.14
N GLY A 11 28.73 -20.99 -20.30
CA GLY A 11 28.97 -20.08 -19.19
C GLY A 11 27.63 -19.73 -18.57
N LEU A 12 27.41 -20.20 -17.34
CA LEU A 12 26.32 -19.73 -16.50
C LEU A 12 26.63 -18.26 -16.21
N ILE A 13 26.02 -17.35 -16.96
CA ILE A 13 26.02 -15.93 -16.59
C ILE A 13 25.24 -15.89 -15.28
N ALA A 14 25.94 -15.72 -14.17
CA ALA A 14 25.30 -15.41 -12.89
C ALA A 14 24.64 -14.05 -13.07
N VAL A 15 23.32 -14.05 -13.28
CA VAL A 15 22.52 -12.85 -13.12
C VAL A 15 22.67 -12.46 -11.65
N PRO A 16 23.16 -11.26 -11.31
CA PRO A 16 23.23 -10.84 -9.93
C PRO A 16 21.81 -10.93 -9.34
N ALA A 17 21.69 -11.56 -8.18
CA ALA A 17 20.43 -11.53 -7.45
C ALA A 17 20.09 -10.06 -7.18
N VAL A 18 18.96 -9.60 -7.71
CA VAL A 18 18.47 -8.25 -7.43
C VAL A 18 18.09 -8.22 -5.95
N ALA A 19 18.66 -7.28 -5.20
CA ALA A 19 18.38 -7.16 -3.77
C ALA A 19 16.97 -6.57 -3.57
N GLN A 20 16.15 -7.28 -2.80
CA GLN A 20 14.84 -6.80 -2.33
C GLN A 20 15.01 -5.54 -1.47
N ILE A 21 14.06 -4.62 -1.56
CA ILE A 21 13.99 -3.44 -0.71
C ILE A 21 13.68 -3.88 0.73
N ASN A 22 14.47 -3.40 1.69
CA ASN A 22 14.27 -3.69 3.12
C ASN A 22 14.12 -2.34 3.85
N PRO A 23 12.88 -1.88 4.12
CA PRO A 23 12.66 -0.62 4.78
C PRO A 23 12.98 -0.71 6.27
N ASP A 24 13.36 0.42 6.85
CA ASP A 24 13.55 0.56 8.30
C ASP A 24 12.24 0.81 9.02
N GLU A 25 11.27 1.37 8.31
CA GLU A 25 9.96 1.74 8.81
C GLU A 25 8.89 1.48 7.75
N VAL A 26 7.78 0.86 8.16
CA VAL A 26 6.60 0.65 7.32
C VAL A 26 5.40 1.27 8.01
N ARG A 27 4.58 1.98 7.23
CA ARG A 27 3.27 2.47 7.62
C ARG A 27 2.20 1.71 6.88
N PHE A 28 1.14 1.32 7.58
CA PHE A 28 0.05 0.56 6.98
C PHE A 28 -1.29 0.79 7.67
N SER A 29 -2.37 0.45 6.99
CA SER A 29 -3.73 0.35 7.55
C SER A 29 -4.36 -0.99 7.15
N TYR A 30 -5.47 -1.35 7.78
CA TYR A 30 -6.18 -2.61 7.52
C TYR A 30 -7.69 -2.36 7.40
N ASP A 31 -8.36 -3.19 6.60
CA ASP A 31 -9.83 -3.21 6.41
C ASP A 31 -10.66 -3.48 7.68
N VAL A 32 -10.00 -3.87 8.77
CA VAL A 32 -10.66 -4.18 10.03
C VAL A 32 -9.91 -3.65 11.22
N SER A 33 -10.68 -3.11 12.17
CA SER A 33 -10.22 -2.93 13.54
C SER A 33 -9.58 -4.21 14.12
N LEU A 34 -8.31 -4.14 14.51
CA LEU A 34 -7.57 -5.24 15.13
C LEU A 34 -7.56 -5.14 16.66
N VAL A 35 -7.38 -6.30 17.31
CA VAL A 35 -7.01 -6.35 18.73
C VAL A 35 -5.72 -7.12 18.83
N LEU A 36 -4.65 -6.43 19.21
CA LEU A 36 -3.32 -6.99 19.38
C LEU A 36 -3.06 -7.25 20.87
N ASP A 37 -2.79 -8.49 21.25
CA ASP A 37 -2.38 -8.78 22.63
C ASP A 37 -0.89 -8.45 22.81
N VAL A 38 -0.60 -7.25 23.32
CA VAL A 38 0.76 -6.79 23.60
C VAL A 38 1.08 -6.88 25.11
N PRO A 39 2.36 -6.98 25.50
CA PRO A 39 2.75 -6.88 26.91
C PRO A 39 2.26 -5.55 27.51
N GLY A 40 1.25 -5.60 28.38
CA GLY A 40 0.59 -4.41 28.94
C GLY A 40 -0.93 -4.39 28.79
N GLY A 41 -1.50 -5.28 27.97
CA GLY A 41 -2.95 -5.43 27.77
C GLY A 41 -3.32 -5.44 26.28
N PRO A 42 -4.60 -5.68 25.96
CA PRO A 42 -5.07 -5.63 24.58
C PRO A 42 -4.95 -4.20 24.05
N TYR A 43 -4.26 -4.05 22.93
CA TYR A 43 -4.18 -2.83 22.16
C TYR A 43 -5.22 -2.90 21.04
N PHE A 44 -6.03 -1.85 20.91
CA PHE A 44 -7.06 -1.76 19.89
C PHE A 44 -6.53 -0.93 18.73
N ASP A 45 -6.51 -1.57 17.57
CA ASP A 45 -6.31 -0.94 16.29
C ASP A 45 -7.65 -0.63 15.65
N ALA A 46 -7.81 0.57 15.14
CA ALA A 46 -9.01 0.97 14.43
C ALA A 46 -8.70 0.98 12.93
N ASP A 47 -9.66 0.61 12.11
CA ASP A 47 -9.59 0.60 10.64
C ASP A 47 -9.39 2.02 10.06
N GLU A 48 -9.76 3.05 10.82
CA GLU A 48 -9.44 4.44 10.48
C GLU A 48 -8.01 4.88 10.86
N ASP A 49 -7.18 3.99 11.43
CA ASP A 49 -5.81 4.32 11.85
C ASP A 49 -4.76 3.86 10.84
N VAL A 50 -3.70 4.66 10.73
CA VAL A 50 -2.44 4.22 10.15
C VAL A 50 -1.47 3.85 11.27
N ARG A 51 -0.80 2.73 11.12
CA ARG A 51 0.21 2.22 12.05
C ARG A 51 1.59 2.43 11.50
N ILE A 52 2.53 2.72 12.39
CA ILE A 52 3.95 2.79 12.10
C ILE A 52 4.58 1.56 12.75
N LEU A 53 5.27 0.73 11.96
CA LEU A 53 6.17 -0.30 12.43
C LEU A 53 7.61 0.15 12.17
N SER A 54 8.35 0.39 13.25
CA SER A 54 9.78 0.69 13.19
C SER A 54 10.53 -0.23 14.15
N GLY A 55 11.34 -1.14 13.61
CA GLY A 55 11.94 -2.21 14.41
C GLY A 55 10.88 -3.12 15.04
N LEU A 56 10.87 -3.19 16.36
CA LEU A 56 9.90 -3.96 17.16
C LEU A 56 8.83 -3.08 17.83
N THR A 57 8.75 -1.80 17.44
CA THR A 57 7.83 -0.83 18.05
C THR A 57 6.70 -0.53 17.08
N THR A 58 5.48 -0.48 17.60
CA THR A 58 4.30 -0.01 16.86
C THR A 58 3.75 1.27 17.50
N SER A 59 3.32 2.21 16.66
CA SER A 59 2.64 3.44 17.10
C SER A 59 1.57 3.88 16.09
N ARG A 60 0.69 4.80 16.51
CA ARG A 60 -0.32 5.42 15.66
C ARG A 60 0.26 6.60 14.90
N ASP A 61 0.03 6.64 13.59
CA ASP A 61 0.21 7.86 12.81
C ASP A 61 -1.09 8.68 12.84
N ALA A 62 -0.97 9.98 13.12
CA ALA A 62 -2.12 10.82 13.44
C ALA A 62 -2.61 11.60 12.22
N LEU A 63 -3.69 11.15 11.61
CA LEU A 63 -4.37 11.79 10.46
C LEU A 63 -5.34 12.92 10.85
N GLY A 64 -5.23 13.43 12.07
CA GLY A 64 -6.24 14.30 12.67
C GLY A 64 -7.50 13.55 13.13
N PRO A 65 -8.58 14.26 13.49
CA PRO A 65 -9.83 13.62 13.89
C PRO A 65 -10.57 13.07 12.66
N LEU A 66 -10.61 11.75 12.53
CA LEU A 66 -11.44 11.04 11.55
C LEU A 66 -12.72 10.52 12.23
N PRO A 67 -13.88 10.56 11.56
CA PRO A 67 -15.09 9.88 12.05
C PRO A 67 -14.88 8.37 12.09
N SER A 68 -15.40 7.69 13.11
CA SER A 68 -15.30 6.22 13.24
C SER A 68 -16.23 5.44 12.29
N SER A 69 -16.63 6.05 11.19
CA SER A 69 -17.53 5.48 10.19
C SER A 69 -16.92 5.50 8.79
N VAL A 70 -15.63 5.81 8.72
CA VAL A 70 -14.82 5.81 7.51
C VAL A 70 -13.52 5.13 7.84
N ASP A 71 -12.98 4.43 6.85
CA ASP A 71 -11.75 3.66 6.93
C ASP A 71 -10.72 4.28 5.98
N VAL A 72 -9.43 4.11 6.27
CA VAL A 72 -8.35 4.64 5.42
C VAL A 72 -8.09 3.64 4.30
N SER A 73 -8.54 3.96 3.08
CA SER A 73 -8.40 3.10 1.90
C SER A 73 -7.13 3.34 1.09
N ALA A 74 -6.33 4.34 1.45
CA ALA A 74 -5.05 4.62 0.81
C ALA A 74 -4.22 5.56 1.68
N PHE A 75 -2.89 5.44 1.67
CA PHE A 75 -2.01 6.31 2.45
C PHE A 75 -0.64 6.53 1.81
N HIS A 76 -0.13 7.77 1.91
CA HIS A 76 1.24 8.14 1.58
C HIS A 76 1.75 9.22 2.55
N LEU A 77 3.02 9.13 2.97
CA LEU A 77 3.70 10.17 3.73
C LEU A 77 4.73 10.89 2.85
N GLU A 78 4.57 12.21 2.73
CA GLU A 78 5.52 13.07 2.06
C GLU A 78 6.80 13.27 2.89
N SER A 79 7.89 13.60 2.20
CA SER A 79 9.19 13.88 2.85
C SER A 79 9.17 15.05 3.83
N ASP A 80 8.19 15.96 3.73
CA ASP A 80 8.00 17.09 4.66
C ASP A 80 7.12 16.72 5.88
N GLY A 81 6.70 15.46 5.99
CA GLY A 81 5.83 14.95 7.05
C GLY A 81 4.34 15.13 6.78
N THR A 82 3.95 15.62 5.60
CA THR A 82 2.55 15.73 5.20
C THR A 82 1.96 14.36 4.89
N HIS A 83 0.78 14.07 5.42
CA HIS A 83 0.03 12.88 5.08
C HIS A 83 -0.88 13.12 3.87
N LEU A 84 -0.89 12.17 2.95
CA LEU A 84 -1.90 12.01 1.93
C LEU A 84 -2.68 10.73 2.22
N PHE A 85 -3.99 10.76 2.09
CA PHE A 85 -4.81 9.57 2.29
C PHE A 85 -6.14 9.66 1.53
N ALA A 86 -6.76 8.51 1.28
CA ALA A 86 -8.14 8.40 0.82
C ALA A 86 -9.00 7.76 1.92
N LEU A 87 -10.32 7.81 1.73
CA LEU A 87 -11.28 7.23 2.66
C LEU A 87 -12.26 6.34 1.88
N ASP A 88 -12.71 5.26 2.49
CA ASP A 88 -13.66 4.32 1.88
C ASP A 88 -15.04 4.96 1.56
N ALA A 89 -15.43 5.99 2.32
CA ALA A 89 -16.73 6.61 2.24
C ALA A 89 -16.70 8.14 2.36
N ALA A 90 -17.72 8.77 1.77
CA ALA A 90 -17.85 10.22 1.80
C ALA A 90 -18.15 10.73 3.22
N THR A 91 -17.42 11.76 3.67
CA THR A 91 -17.55 12.31 5.01
C THR A 91 -17.17 13.79 5.08
N SER A 92 -17.38 14.41 6.24
CA SER A 92 -16.96 15.79 6.52
C SER A 92 -15.84 15.81 7.55
N LEU A 93 -14.70 16.39 7.19
CA LEU A 93 -13.51 16.48 8.04
C LEU A 93 -13.36 17.88 8.66
N GLY A 94 -12.84 17.93 9.88
CA GLY A 94 -12.59 19.19 10.59
C GLY A 94 -13.84 19.87 11.17
N PRO A 95 -13.69 21.11 11.69
CA PRO A 95 -14.79 21.82 12.34
C PRO A 95 -15.84 22.30 11.34
N LEU A 96 -17.11 22.34 11.76
CA LEU A 96 -18.25 22.73 10.92
C LEU A 96 -18.03 24.13 10.26
N PRO A 97 -18.32 24.29 8.95
CA PRO A 97 -19.07 23.37 8.08
C PRO A 97 -18.31 22.13 7.56
N GLY A 98 -17.03 21.98 7.91
CA GLY A 98 -16.18 20.84 7.56
C GLY A 98 -15.85 20.75 6.07
N LEU A 99 -14.75 20.07 5.76
CA LEU A 99 -14.34 19.73 4.40
C LEU A 99 -15.08 18.47 3.97
N LEU A 100 -15.98 18.58 2.99
CA LEU A 100 -16.63 17.41 2.40
C LEU A 100 -15.63 16.66 1.51
N VAL A 101 -15.31 15.44 1.90
CA VAL A 101 -14.43 14.50 1.20
C VAL A 101 -15.28 13.36 0.66
N ARG A 102 -15.00 12.92 -0.57
CA ARG A 102 -15.58 11.71 -1.19
C ARG A 102 -14.55 10.61 -1.23
N SER A 103 -15.01 9.39 -1.44
CA SER A 103 -14.14 8.22 -1.53
C SER A 103 -13.14 8.27 -2.69
N GLY A 104 -13.47 8.99 -3.76
CA GLY A 104 -12.57 9.23 -4.89
C GLY A 104 -11.63 10.43 -4.72
N ASP A 105 -11.63 11.10 -3.55
CA ASP A 105 -10.77 12.26 -3.30
C ASP A 105 -9.51 11.83 -2.52
N VAL A 106 -8.38 12.51 -2.76
CA VAL A 106 -7.18 12.40 -1.89
C VAL A 106 -7.10 13.62 -1.00
N VAL A 107 -7.01 13.37 0.30
CA VAL A 107 -6.92 14.36 1.37
C VAL A 107 -5.46 14.56 1.76
N ARG A 108 -5.07 15.81 1.94
CA ARG A 108 -3.84 16.23 2.60
C ARG A 108 -4.13 16.57 4.07
N TRP A 109 -3.31 16.07 4.97
CA TRP A 109 -3.24 16.50 6.38
C TRP A 109 -1.82 16.98 6.71
N ASP A 110 -1.72 18.23 7.15
CA ASP A 110 -0.43 18.91 7.45
C ASP A 110 -0.13 18.99 8.96
N GLY A 111 -0.85 18.22 9.78
CA GLY A 111 -0.79 18.31 11.24
C GLY A 111 -1.70 19.39 11.85
N VAL A 112 -2.33 20.23 11.03
CA VAL A 112 -3.21 21.33 11.46
C VAL A 112 -4.59 21.24 10.83
N ALA A 113 -4.67 21.07 9.52
CA ALA A 113 -5.92 21.09 8.76
C ALA A 113 -5.94 20.05 7.62
N HIS A 114 -7.16 19.58 7.33
CA HIS A 114 -7.44 18.78 6.13
C HIS A 114 -7.66 19.69 4.92
N SER A 115 -7.18 19.27 3.75
CA SER A 115 -7.45 19.88 2.44
C SER A 115 -7.51 18.82 1.35
N ILE A 116 -8.17 19.10 0.23
CA ILE A 116 -8.21 18.16 -0.92
C ILE A 116 -7.00 18.46 -1.82
N VAL A 117 -6.16 17.46 -2.08
CA VAL A 117 -5.06 17.55 -3.08
C VAL A 117 -5.48 17.00 -4.44
N PHE A 118 -6.45 16.08 -4.47
CA PHE A 118 -7.07 15.54 -5.67
C PHE A 118 -8.58 15.45 -5.45
N ASP A 119 -9.36 16.20 -6.24
CA ASP A 119 -10.81 16.11 -6.27
C ASP A 119 -11.19 15.17 -7.42
N GLY A 120 -11.58 13.94 -7.07
CA GLY A 120 -11.85 12.90 -8.05
C GLY A 120 -13.01 13.26 -8.98
N ARG A 121 -14.02 13.94 -8.46
CA ARG A 121 -15.16 14.41 -9.26
C ARG A 121 -14.73 15.48 -10.26
N ALA A 122 -13.88 16.42 -9.84
CA ALA A 122 -13.34 17.44 -10.73
C ALA A 122 -12.44 16.83 -11.81
N ALA A 123 -11.74 15.74 -11.48
CA ALA A 123 -10.91 14.97 -12.41
C ALA A 123 -11.72 14.05 -13.34
N GLY A 124 -13.05 13.94 -13.15
CA GLY A 124 -13.94 13.18 -14.02
C GLY A 124 -14.34 11.80 -13.53
N LEU A 125 -13.93 11.39 -12.32
CA LEU A 125 -14.35 10.12 -11.73
C LEU A 125 -15.88 10.07 -11.55
N ALA A 126 -16.44 8.90 -11.85
CA ALA A 126 -17.85 8.63 -11.60
C ALA A 126 -18.16 8.62 -10.10
N SER A 127 -19.42 8.88 -9.74
CA SER A 127 -19.85 8.79 -8.35
C SER A 127 -19.74 7.36 -7.85
N GLY A 128 -19.10 7.15 -6.70
CA GLY A 128 -18.95 5.85 -6.05
C GLY A 128 -17.60 5.18 -6.27
N VAL A 129 -16.79 5.67 -7.23
CA VAL A 129 -15.39 5.27 -7.38
C VAL A 129 -14.63 5.64 -6.10
N ARG A 130 -13.77 4.74 -5.64
CA ARG A 130 -12.87 4.93 -4.50
C ARG A 130 -11.42 4.93 -4.97
N VAL A 131 -10.58 5.67 -4.25
CA VAL A 131 -9.13 5.56 -4.40
C VAL A 131 -8.64 4.50 -3.44
N ASP A 132 -8.03 3.47 -3.99
CA ASP A 132 -7.59 2.27 -3.25
C ASP A 132 -6.07 2.26 -3.08
N ALA A 133 -5.33 3.07 -3.85
CA ALA A 133 -3.92 3.31 -3.55
C ALA A 133 -3.52 4.75 -3.85
N VAL A 134 -2.59 5.27 -3.07
CA VAL A 134 -1.98 6.58 -3.31
C VAL A 134 -0.49 6.53 -3.06
N SER A 135 0.28 7.08 -4.00
CA SER A 135 1.71 7.30 -3.81
C SER A 135 2.19 8.56 -4.54
N ARG A 136 3.47 8.89 -4.35
CA ARG A 136 4.14 9.96 -5.09
C ARG A 136 5.06 9.33 -6.14
N GLY A 137 4.77 9.57 -7.42
CA GLY A 137 5.52 9.05 -8.53
C GLY A 137 6.73 9.91 -8.92
N PRO A 138 7.46 9.53 -9.98
CA PRO A 138 8.50 10.36 -10.57
C PRO A 138 7.98 11.76 -10.91
N GLY A 139 8.80 12.79 -10.72
CA GLY A 139 8.42 14.17 -11.05
C GLY A 139 7.41 14.81 -10.08
N GLY A 140 6.89 14.06 -9.11
CA GLY A 140 5.95 14.54 -8.11
C GLY A 140 4.48 14.28 -8.43
N ASP A 141 4.18 13.46 -9.43
CA ASP A 141 2.81 13.10 -9.80
C ASP A 141 2.14 12.25 -8.70
N LEU A 142 0.81 12.34 -8.58
CA LEU A 142 0.07 11.39 -7.73
C LEU A 142 -0.09 10.08 -8.48
N LEU A 143 0.37 8.97 -7.90
CA LEU A 143 0.05 7.64 -8.36
C LEU A 143 -1.23 7.18 -7.68
N LEU A 144 -2.20 6.68 -8.44
CA LEU A 144 -3.53 6.30 -7.95
C LEU A 144 -3.95 4.94 -8.51
N SER A 145 -4.56 4.11 -7.67
CA SER A 145 -5.40 2.96 -8.06
C SER A 145 -6.86 3.22 -7.67
N PHE A 146 -7.79 2.49 -8.26
CA PHE A 146 -9.23 2.62 -8.02
C PHE A 146 -9.92 1.27 -7.89
N ASP A 147 -10.95 1.21 -7.04
CA ASP A 147 -11.74 0.00 -6.73
C ASP A 147 -12.45 -0.69 -7.90
N VAL A 148 -12.46 -0.03 -9.05
CA VAL A 148 -13.11 -0.48 -10.27
C VAL A 148 -12.38 0.11 -11.46
N ALA A 149 -12.53 -0.54 -12.62
CA ALA A 149 -12.11 0.06 -13.88
C ALA A 149 -12.78 1.42 -14.14
N VAL A 150 -11.99 2.43 -14.48
CA VAL A 150 -12.41 3.82 -14.74
C VAL A 150 -11.99 4.32 -16.11
N ASP A 151 -12.81 5.20 -16.71
CA ASP A 151 -12.45 5.96 -17.92
C ASP A 151 -12.07 7.39 -17.53
N LEU A 152 -10.80 7.73 -17.72
CA LEU A 152 -10.15 8.98 -17.33
C LEU A 152 -9.97 9.92 -18.53
N GLY A 153 -11.00 10.02 -19.37
CA GLY A 153 -10.98 10.86 -20.56
C GLY A 153 -10.33 10.19 -21.77
N GLY A 154 -10.56 8.89 -21.94
CA GLY A 154 -10.03 8.06 -23.02
C GLY A 154 -8.87 7.16 -22.62
N LEU A 155 -8.32 7.37 -21.41
CA LEU A 155 -7.45 6.39 -20.75
C LEU A 155 -8.34 5.51 -19.87
N VAL A 156 -8.42 4.22 -20.18
CA VAL A 156 -9.07 3.25 -19.29
C VAL A 156 -8.01 2.67 -18.38
N ALA A 157 -8.22 2.79 -17.08
CA ALA A 157 -7.41 2.11 -16.06
C ALA A 157 -8.28 1.03 -15.41
N ALA A 158 -7.78 -0.20 -15.35
CA ALA A 158 -8.41 -1.28 -14.61
C ALA A 158 -8.10 -1.16 -13.10
N ASP A 159 -8.73 -2.01 -12.31
CA ASP A 159 -8.56 -2.14 -10.86
C ASP A 159 -7.12 -2.58 -10.49
N GLU A 160 -6.46 -3.36 -11.35
CA GLU A 160 -5.06 -3.74 -11.15
C GLU A 160 -4.01 -2.69 -11.59
N ASP A 161 -4.43 -1.52 -12.07
CA ASP A 161 -3.54 -0.53 -12.69
C ASP A 161 -3.20 0.64 -11.74
N LEU A 162 -2.03 1.27 -11.96
CA LEU A 162 -1.77 2.60 -11.41
C LEU A 162 -1.69 3.65 -12.50
N VAL A 163 -2.36 4.77 -12.27
CA VAL A 163 -2.25 5.97 -13.10
C VAL A 163 -1.46 7.06 -12.39
N ALA A 164 -0.69 7.82 -13.14
CA ALA A 164 -0.06 9.06 -12.69
C ALA A 164 -0.95 10.26 -13.05
N TRP A 165 -1.16 11.15 -12.08
CA TRP A 165 -1.88 12.42 -12.22
C TRP A 165 -0.93 13.59 -11.95
N ASP A 166 -0.70 14.41 -12.98
CA ASP A 166 0.22 15.57 -12.93
C ASP A 166 -0.42 16.87 -12.39
N GLY A 167 -1.67 16.79 -11.93
CA GLY A 167 -2.50 17.95 -11.57
C GLY A 167 -3.50 18.36 -12.65
N SER A 168 -3.41 17.82 -13.87
CA SER A 168 -4.32 18.12 -14.97
C SER A 168 -4.62 16.96 -15.92
N VAL A 169 -3.72 16.00 -16.11
CA VAL A 169 -3.85 14.89 -17.06
C VAL A 169 -3.44 13.57 -16.40
N PHE A 170 -4.14 12.51 -16.77
CA PHE A 170 -3.77 11.15 -16.39
C PHE A 170 -2.88 10.49 -17.44
N SER A 171 -1.93 9.68 -16.98
CA SER A 171 -1.18 8.73 -17.79
C SER A 171 -1.08 7.38 -17.08
N LEU A 172 -1.00 6.29 -17.83
CA LEU A 172 -0.75 4.97 -17.24
C LEU A 172 0.68 4.90 -16.72
N PHE A 173 0.84 4.53 -15.45
CA PHE A 173 2.15 4.35 -14.80
C PHE A 173 2.52 2.87 -14.71
N PHE A 174 1.55 2.04 -14.32
CA PHE A 174 1.66 0.60 -14.23
C PHE A 174 0.42 -0.03 -14.85
N ASP A 175 0.61 -0.92 -15.82
CA ASP A 175 -0.44 -1.73 -16.45
C ASP A 175 -0.36 -3.13 -15.85
N GLY A 176 -1.17 -3.40 -14.83
CA GLY A 176 -1.11 -4.67 -14.10
C GLY A 176 -1.33 -5.86 -15.02
N SER A 177 -2.23 -5.71 -15.99
CA SER A 177 -2.54 -6.76 -16.96
C SER A 177 -1.35 -7.09 -17.88
N ALA A 178 -0.58 -6.08 -18.28
CA ALA A 178 0.64 -6.26 -19.07
C ALA A 178 1.76 -6.92 -18.25
N GLU A 179 1.79 -6.67 -16.95
CA GLU A 179 2.77 -7.22 -16.00
C GLU A 179 2.36 -8.59 -15.43
N GLY A 180 1.24 -9.14 -15.89
CA GLY A 180 0.77 -10.48 -15.55
C GLY A 180 0.01 -10.57 -14.23
N VAL A 181 -0.49 -9.45 -13.72
CA VAL A 181 -1.52 -9.41 -12.68
C VAL A 181 -2.83 -9.95 -13.26
N GLY A 182 -3.50 -10.82 -12.52
CA GLY A 182 -4.79 -11.38 -12.93
C GLY A 182 -5.92 -10.39 -12.67
N ARG A 183 -6.91 -10.33 -13.57
CA ARG A 183 -8.11 -9.45 -13.52
C ARG A 183 -9.06 -9.63 -12.33
N GLY A 184 -8.66 -10.38 -11.32
CA GLY A 184 -9.42 -10.53 -10.09
C GLY A 184 -8.54 -10.24 -8.88
N LEU A 185 -7.46 -9.50 -9.10
CA LEU A 185 -6.58 -8.94 -8.11
C LEU A 185 -6.69 -7.43 -8.29
N ASP A 186 -7.23 -6.75 -7.30
CA ASP A 186 -7.35 -5.29 -7.26
C ASP A 186 -6.16 -4.74 -6.48
N VAL A 187 -5.56 -3.63 -6.93
CA VAL A 187 -4.49 -2.97 -6.16
C VAL A 187 -5.11 -2.12 -5.06
N ASP A 188 -4.95 -2.57 -3.83
CA ASP A 188 -5.50 -1.97 -2.60
C ASP A 188 -4.44 -1.26 -1.73
N ALA A 189 -3.16 -1.33 -2.11
CA ALA A 189 -2.13 -0.46 -1.60
C ALA A 189 -0.93 -0.36 -2.53
N ALA A 190 -0.28 0.81 -2.58
CA ALA A 190 0.93 0.97 -3.35
C ALA A 190 1.92 1.99 -2.76
N HIS A 191 3.21 1.66 -2.84
CA HIS A 191 4.30 2.56 -2.50
C HIS A 191 5.38 2.61 -3.58
N TYR A 192 5.66 3.80 -4.10
CA TYR A 192 6.75 4.01 -5.05
C TYR A 192 8.05 4.43 -4.36
N PHE A 193 9.12 3.67 -4.62
CA PHE A 193 10.47 3.95 -4.17
C PHE A 193 11.25 4.67 -5.26
N ALA A 194 11.39 5.98 -5.12
CA ALA A 194 12.02 6.82 -6.13
C ALA A 194 13.53 6.53 -6.35
N ALA A 195 14.24 6.04 -5.33
CA ALA A 195 15.67 5.75 -5.44
C ALA A 195 15.93 4.42 -6.17
N GLU A 196 15.03 3.44 -5.99
CA GLU A 196 15.13 2.10 -6.55
C GLU A 196 14.34 1.92 -7.86
N ASP A 197 13.53 2.92 -8.23
CA ASP A 197 12.61 2.86 -9.38
C ASP A 197 11.74 1.60 -9.32
N ALA A 198 11.04 1.44 -8.19
CA ALA A 198 10.28 0.26 -7.84
C ALA A 198 8.94 0.59 -7.18
N LEU A 199 7.96 -0.28 -7.36
CA LEU A 199 6.70 -0.27 -6.62
C LEU A 199 6.70 -1.41 -5.61
N TRP A 200 6.12 -1.15 -4.44
CA TRP A 200 5.45 -2.18 -3.66
C TRP A 200 3.96 -2.10 -3.91
N LEU A 201 3.34 -3.27 -4.08
CA LEU A 201 1.92 -3.42 -4.37
C LEU A 201 1.33 -4.46 -3.42
N SER A 202 0.18 -4.15 -2.83
CA SER A 202 -0.71 -5.10 -2.18
C SER A 202 -1.89 -5.41 -3.11
N PHE A 203 -2.61 -6.49 -2.83
CA PHE A 203 -3.85 -6.78 -3.52
C PHE A 203 -4.94 -7.30 -2.58
N ASP A 204 -6.19 -7.00 -2.91
CA ASP A 204 -7.43 -7.34 -2.17
C ASP A 204 -7.62 -8.85 -1.88
N THR A 205 -6.89 -9.70 -2.60
CA THR A 205 -6.95 -11.13 -2.40
C THR A 205 -5.63 -11.82 -2.70
N SER A 206 -5.48 -13.02 -2.13
CA SER A 206 -4.29 -13.85 -2.34
C SER A 206 -4.18 -14.32 -3.79
N GLY A 207 -2.97 -14.28 -4.34
CA GLY A 207 -2.76 -14.56 -5.75
C GLY A 207 -1.36 -14.97 -6.12
N THR A 208 -1.06 -14.82 -7.41
CA THR A 208 0.27 -15.02 -7.95
C THR A 208 0.58 -14.00 -9.04
N VAL A 209 1.82 -13.54 -9.10
CA VAL A 209 2.39 -12.73 -10.19
C VAL A 209 3.56 -13.47 -10.86
N ALA A 210 4.22 -12.83 -11.83
CA ALA A 210 5.34 -13.40 -12.56
C ALA A 210 5.03 -14.77 -13.17
N SER A 211 3.85 -14.89 -13.81
CA SER A 211 3.35 -16.15 -14.39
C SER A 211 3.30 -17.31 -13.39
N GLY A 212 3.00 -17.02 -12.11
CA GLY A 212 2.88 -18.03 -11.05
C GLY A 212 4.16 -18.29 -10.27
N ALA A 213 5.26 -17.58 -10.57
CA ALA A 213 6.54 -17.79 -9.88
C ALA A 213 6.57 -17.21 -8.47
N ILE A 214 5.76 -16.18 -8.21
CA ILE A 214 5.64 -15.53 -6.90
C ILE A 214 4.19 -15.64 -6.46
N SER A 215 3.97 -16.29 -5.32
CA SER A 215 2.68 -16.34 -4.62
C SER A 215 2.71 -15.37 -3.45
N PHE A 216 1.57 -14.76 -3.17
CA PHE A 216 1.39 -13.82 -2.08
C PHE A 216 0.02 -14.04 -1.43
N VAL A 217 -0.13 -13.61 -0.18
CA VAL A 217 -1.44 -13.46 0.47
C VAL A 217 -1.89 -12.00 0.43
N ASP A 218 -3.17 -11.76 0.69
CA ASP A 218 -3.80 -10.41 0.71
C ASP A 218 -3.04 -9.41 1.58
N THR A 219 -2.46 -9.86 2.69
CA THR A 219 -1.63 -8.98 3.54
C THR A 219 -0.23 -8.63 3.02
N ASP A 220 0.26 -9.30 1.97
CA ASP A 220 1.66 -9.16 1.51
C ASP A 220 1.84 -7.95 0.58
N ALA A 221 3.00 -7.31 0.66
CA ALA A 221 3.44 -6.39 -0.38
C ALA A 221 4.41 -7.10 -1.34
N VAL A 222 4.17 -7.01 -2.65
CA VAL A 222 5.02 -7.57 -3.70
C VAL A 222 5.77 -6.44 -4.40
N GLU A 223 7.07 -6.63 -4.62
CA GLU A 223 7.90 -5.62 -5.26
C GLU A 223 7.91 -5.81 -6.79
N TRP A 224 7.69 -4.72 -7.54
CA TRP A 224 7.80 -4.66 -9.00
C TRP A 224 8.82 -3.59 -9.41
N ARG A 225 9.76 -3.94 -10.29
CA ARG A 225 10.77 -3.01 -10.81
C ARG A 225 10.27 -2.29 -12.04
N VAL A 226 10.17 -0.97 -11.94
CA VAL A 226 9.70 -0.12 -13.05
C VAL A 226 10.67 -0.19 -14.24
N THR A 227 11.98 -0.30 -13.96
CA THR A 227 13.01 -0.30 -15.00
C THR A 227 12.90 -1.47 -15.99
N ASP A 228 12.51 -2.66 -15.52
CA ASP A 228 12.56 -3.89 -16.34
C ASP A 228 11.37 -4.84 -16.19
N GLY A 229 10.34 -4.46 -15.43
CA GLY A 229 9.13 -5.27 -15.24
C GLY A 229 9.33 -6.48 -14.32
N THR A 230 10.45 -6.54 -13.58
CA THR A 230 10.76 -7.70 -12.75
C THR A 230 10.00 -7.67 -11.44
N TRP A 231 9.27 -8.75 -11.16
CA TRP A 231 8.71 -9.01 -9.83
C TRP A 231 9.76 -9.64 -8.89
N ILE A 232 9.80 -9.16 -7.66
CA ILE A 232 10.68 -9.64 -6.59
C ILE A 232 9.82 -10.15 -5.43
N ALA A 233 10.38 -11.11 -4.70
CA ALA A 233 9.69 -11.83 -3.63
C ALA A 233 9.06 -10.88 -2.59
N THR A 234 7.98 -11.37 -2.00
CA THR A 234 7.07 -10.63 -1.14
C THR A 234 7.75 -10.14 0.14
N LEU A 235 7.33 -8.97 0.61
CA LEU A 235 7.40 -8.64 2.02
C LEU A 235 6.16 -9.25 2.67
N PRO A 236 6.31 -10.24 3.58
CA PRO A 236 5.16 -10.80 4.24
C PRO A 236 4.44 -9.71 5.04
N GLY A 237 3.11 -9.67 4.90
CA GLY A 237 2.24 -8.75 5.61
C GLY A 237 2.58 -8.69 7.09
N ALA A 238 3.02 -7.51 7.52
CA ALA A 238 3.41 -7.31 8.88
C ALA A 238 2.14 -7.12 9.71
N LEU A 239 1.69 -8.20 10.37
CA LEU A 239 1.23 -8.25 11.78
C LEU A 239 -0.14 -8.91 12.05
N ALA A 240 -0.98 -9.24 11.04
CA ALA A 240 -2.28 -9.88 11.31
C ALA A 240 -2.78 -10.84 10.20
N PRO A 241 -2.80 -12.17 10.43
CA PRO A 241 -3.40 -13.11 9.49
C PRO A 241 -4.93 -12.90 9.33
N GLY A 242 -5.42 -12.78 8.10
CA GLY A 242 -6.86 -12.71 7.77
C GLY A 242 -7.48 -11.31 7.83
N THR A 243 -6.66 -10.29 7.63
CA THR A 243 -7.01 -8.88 7.34
C THR A 243 -6.55 -8.53 5.94
N ASP A 244 -7.05 -7.42 5.40
CA ASP A 244 -6.64 -6.90 4.09
C ASP A 244 -5.77 -5.65 4.27
N LEU A 245 -4.77 -5.46 3.42
CA LEU A 245 -3.80 -4.36 3.56
C LEU A 245 -4.21 -3.16 2.68
N ASP A 246 -5.03 -2.27 3.23
CA ASP A 246 -5.63 -1.14 2.50
C ASP A 246 -4.68 0.06 2.29
N ALA A 247 -3.50 0.04 2.90
CA ALA A 247 -2.57 1.15 2.77
C ALA A 247 -1.14 0.75 3.10
N ILE A 248 -0.17 1.25 2.33
CA ILE A 248 1.25 1.04 2.62
C ILE A 248 2.11 2.25 2.25
N HIS A 249 3.03 2.61 3.14
CA HIS A 249 4.13 3.51 2.85
C HIS A 249 5.38 3.02 3.57
N ALA A 250 6.52 2.95 2.90
CA ALA A 250 7.75 2.45 3.49
C ALA A 250 8.88 3.47 3.38
N VAL A 251 9.74 3.51 4.40
CA VAL A 251 10.90 4.39 4.43
C VAL A 251 12.16 3.53 4.50
N THR A 252 13.01 3.66 3.50
CA THR A 252 14.41 3.24 3.54
C THR A 252 15.23 4.42 4.04
N VAL A 253 15.82 4.32 5.23
CA VAL A 253 16.84 5.28 5.65
C VAL A 253 18.11 4.87 4.90
N PRO A 254 18.74 5.77 4.13
CA PRO A 254 20.06 5.47 3.59
C PRO A 254 20.98 5.11 4.75
N GLU A 255 21.52 3.89 4.76
CA GLU A 255 22.50 3.52 5.78
C GLU A 255 23.59 4.60 5.76
N PRO A 256 23.92 5.22 6.91
CA PRO A 256 24.93 6.27 6.93
C PRO A 256 26.23 5.69 6.39
N ASP A 257 26.76 6.31 5.34
CA ASP A 257 27.96 5.89 4.61
C ASP A 257 29.05 5.36 5.57
N GLY A 258 29.16 4.03 5.72
CA GLY A 258 30.29 3.44 6.45
C GLY A 258 30.07 2.23 7.34
N TRP A 259 28.85 1.69 7.48
CA TRP A 259 28.64 0.42 8.20
C TRP A 259 27.91 -0.56 7.28
N GLY A 260 28.47 -1.76 7.11
CA GLY A 260 27.92 -2.78 6.21
C GLY A 260 26.63 -3.42 6.73
N PRO A 261 26.02 -4.31 5.92
CA PRO A 261 24.61 -4.71 6.00
C PRO A 261 24.31 -5.65 7.17
N LEU A 262 24.19 -5.11 8.38
CA LEU A 262 23.84 -5.90 9.58
C LEU A 262 22.59 -5.39 10.33
N ALA A 263 22.01 -4.24 9.96
CA ALA A 263 20.85 -3.69 10.67
C ALA A 263 19.49 -4.07 10.03
N ALA A 264 19.36 -3.98 8.70
CA ALA A 264 18.06 -4.17 8.04
C ALA A 264 17.53 -5.63 8.02
N ALA A 265 18.41 -6.63 8.08
CA ALA A 265 18.02 -8.05 7.97
C ALA A 265 17.32 -8.62 9.22
N ALA A 266 17.28 -7.88 10.33
CA ALA A 266 16.66 -8.35 11.57
C ALA A 266 15.14 -8.16 11.61
N LEU A 267 14.56 -7.36 10.70
CA LEU A 267 13.16 -6.96 10.78
C LEU A 267 12.17 -8.07 10.39
N LEU A 268 12.56 -8.99 9.50
CA LEU A 268 11.59 -9.92 8.86
C LEU A 268 11.95 -11.42 8.95
N LEU A 269 13.18 -11.78 9.38
CA LEU A 269 13.68 -13.16 9.31
C LEU A 269 13.59 -13.98 10.61
N ARG A 270 12.97 -13.47 11.66
CA ARG A 270 12.66 -14.30 12.84
C ARG A 270 11.16 -14.42 12.96
N GLY A 271 10.67 -15.64 12.68
CA GLY A 271 9.31 -16.08 12.92
C GLY A 271 8.81 -15.58 14.27
N TRP A 272 8.15 -14.44 14.24
CA TRP A 272 7.41 -13.93 15.35
C TRP A 272 6.18 -14.83 15.43
N VAL A 273 6.14 -15.67 16.46
CA VAL A 273 4.89 -16.28 16.89
C VAL A 273 4.12 -15.13 17.53
N GLY A 274 3.42 -14.37 16.69
CA GLY A 274 2.61 -13.24 17.12
C GLY A 274 1.53 -13.69 18.11
N PRO A 275 1.03 -12.77 18.96
CA PRO A 275 -0.11 -13.02 19.83
C PRO A 275 -1.33 -13.52 19.03
N SER A 276 -2.18 -14.34 19.65
CA SER A 276 -3.40 -14.84 19.02
C SER A 276 -4.38 -13.70 18.74
N THR A 277 -4.61 -13.37 17.47
CA THR A 277 -5.63 -12.39 17.08
C THR A 277 -7.02 -13.02 17.18
N THR A 278 -7.99 -12.29 17.76
CA THR A 278 -9.41 -12.69 17.75
C THR A 278 -10.22 -11.63 17.00
N LYS A 279 -10.66 -11.95 15.78
CA LYS A 279 -11.54 -11.09 14.97
C LYS A 279 -12.87 -10.87 15.69
N ARG A 280 -13.19 -9.63 16.07
CA ARG A 280 -14.49 -9.26 16.65
C ARG A 280 -15.18 -8.22 15.77
N ARG A 281 -16.05 -8.69 14.87
CA ARG A 281 -16.92 -7.84 14.06
C ARG A 281 -17.91 -7.11 14.98
N ARG A 282 -17.87 -5.77 15.02
CA ARG A 282 -18.80 -4.97 15.82
C ARG A 282 -20.17 -4.96 15.13
N GLY A 283 -21.16 -5.61 15.72
CA GLY A 283 -22.54 -5.55 15.23
C GLY A 283 -23.18 -4.17 15.47
N PRO A 284 -24.17 -3.75 14.68
CA PRO A 284 -24.82 -2.45 14.82
C PRO A 284 -25.47 -2.30 16.20
N SER A 285 -25.16 -1.19 16.88
CA SER A 285 -25.74 -0.86 18.18
C SER A 285 -27.23 -0.53 18.03
N ASN A 286 -28.10 -1.47 18.35
CA ASN A 286 -29.54 -1.20 18.48
C ASN A 286 -29.80 -0.34 19.73
N GLY A 287 -29.87 0.98 19.53
CA GLY A 287 -30.33 1.93 20.52
C GLY A 287 -31.79 1.68 20.89
N ARG A 288 -32.00 1.03 22.03
CA ARG A 288 -33.33 0.87 22.63
C ARG A 288 -33.68 2.16 23.38
N ILE A 289 -34.51 3.01 22.77
CA ILE A 289 -35.13 4.15 23.43
C ILE A 289 -36.18 3.60 24.40
N GLY A 290 -35.93 3.75 25.70
CA GLY A 290 -36.92 3.55 26.76
C GLY A 290 -37.80 4.77 26.87
N THR A 291 -39.12 4.54 26.81
CA THR A 291 -40.21 5.46 27.15
C THR A 291 -40.23 5.82 28.62
#